data_AF-A0ABD5W3Z8-F1
#
_entry.id   AF-A0ABD5W3Z8-F1
#
_cell.length_a   1.000
_cell.length_b   1.000
_cell.length_c   1.000
_cell.angle_alpha   90.00
_cell.angle_beta   90.00
_cell.angle_gamma   90.00
#
_symmetry.space_group_name_H-M   'P 1'
#
loop_
_entity.id
_entity.type
_entity.pdbx_description
1 polymer ?
#
loop_
_entity_poly.entity_id
_entity_poly.type
_entity_poly.pdbx_seq_one_letter_code
_entity_poly.pdbx_strand_id
1 'polypeptide(L)' 'MTREMRADSELAESIFDAMEDQTPLGRMTEPKDVAGVVAFLASEDAAFVTGQVLSVSGGLTMVG' A
#
# COMPACT_ATOMS: atom_id res chain seq x y z
N MET A 1 -2.30 10.33 -0.49
CA MET A 1 -2.36 10.82 0.90
C MET A 1 -0.96 11.14 1.36
N THR A 2 -0.53 12.40 1.21
CA THR A 2 0.78 12.88 1.66
C THR A 2 0.81 13.00 3.19
N ARG A 3 2.03 12.98 3.75
CA ARG A 3 2.34 13.07 5.19
C ARG A 3 1.75 14.29 5.90
N GLU A 4 1.14 15.23 5.17
CA GLU A 4 0.52 16.46 5.68
C GLU A 4 -0.92 16.27 6.18
N MET A 5 -1.62 15.18 5.83
CA MET A 5 -2.95 14.87 6.39
C MET A 5 -2.91 14.37 7.85
N ARG A 6 -1.73 14.34 8.48
CA ARG A 6 -1.46 13.62 9.74
C ARG A 6 -1.96 14.29 11.02
N ALA A 7 -2.48 15.51 11.01
CA ALA A 7 -2.44 16.32 12.23
C ALA A 7 -3.64 17.23 12.54
N ASP A 8 -4.88 16.93 12.16
CA ASP A 8 -6.02 17.78 12.58
C ASP A 8 -7.28 17.05 13.06
N SER A 9 -7.25 15.73 13.26
CA SER A 9 -8.40 15.04 13.85
C SER A 9 -8.00 13.71 14.49
N GLU A 10 -8.43 13.48 15.73
CA GLU A 10 -8.33 12.18 16.42
C GLU A 10 -8.92 11.03 15.59
N LEU A 11 -9.88 11.33 14.72
CA LEU A 11 -10.45 10.38 13.77
C LEU A 11 -9.41 9.89 12.75
N ALA A 12 -8.52 10.76 12.27
CA ALA A 12 -7.52 10.38 11.29
C ALA A 12 -6.50 9.41 11.89
N GLU A 13 -6.06 9.67 13.12
CA GLU A 13 -5.10 8.83 13.84
C GLU A 13 -5.69 7.44 14.10
N SER A 14 -6.91 7.36 14.65
CA SER A 14 -7.60 6.08 14.88
C SER A 14 -7.84 5.25 13.60
N ILE A 15 -8.05 5.89 12.44
CA ILE A 15 -8.16 5.19 11.16
C ILE A 15 -6.81 4.56 10.76
N PHE A 16 -5.70 5.27 10.95
CA PHE A 16 -4.38 4.74 10.62
C PHE A 16 -4.00 3.58 11.52
N ASP A 17 -4.26 3.68 12.82
CA ASP A 17 -4.03 2.59 13.78
C ASP A 17 -4.84 1.34 13.39
N ALA A 18 -6.13 1.52 13.07
CA ALA A 18 -6.98 0.41 12.62
C ALA A 18 -6.50 -0.23 11.32
N MET A 19 -5.92 0.55 10.39
CA MET A 19 -5.33 0.04 9.16
C MET A 19 -4.05 -0.76 9.44
N GLU A 20 -3.21 -0.29 10.37
CA GLU A 20 -1.98 -0.98 10.76
C GLU A 20 -2.30 -2.32 11.44
N ASP A 21 -3.25 -2.34 12.37
CA ASP A 21 -3.71 -3.56 13.07
C ASP A 21 -4.26 -4.62 12.12
N GLN A 22 -4.97 -4.19 11.07
CA GLN A 22 -5.55 -5.10 10.07
C GLN A 22 -4.56 -5.50 8.97
N THR A 23 -3.39 -4.87 8.89
CA THR A 23 -2.37 -5.20 7.89
C THR A 23 -1.53 -6.37 8.42
N PRO A 24 -1.49 -7.54 7.76
CA PRO A 24 -0.70 -8.69 8.20
C PRO A 24 0.80 -8.42 8.41
N LEU A 25 1.38 -7.50 7.65
CA LEU A 25 2.77 -7.07 7.84
C LEU A 25 2.98 -6.12 9.03
N GLY A 26 1.92 -5.73 9.73
CA GLY A 26 1.96 -4.98 10.99
C GLY A 26 2.55 -3.57 10.86
N ARG A 27 2.44 -2.95 9.69
CA ARG A 27 2.86 -1.57 9.45
C ARG A 27 2.14 -0.97 8.26
N MET A 28 2.05 0.36 8.24
CA MET A 28 1.58 1.08 7.06
C MET A 28 2.52 0.91 5.85
N THR A 29 1.91 0.88 4.67
CA THR A 29 2.64 0.85 3.39
C THR A 29 3.34 2.19 3.16
N GLU A 30 4.61 2.15 2.79
CA GLU A 30 5.42 3.31 2.45
C GLU A 30 5.62 3.42 0.92
N PRO A 31 5.95 4.60 0.38
CA PRO A 31 6.19 4.76 -1.06
C PRO A 31 7.22 3.78 -1.64
N LYS A 32 8.25 3.42 -0.85
CA LYS A 32 9.29 2.47 -1.25
C LYS A 32 8.76 1.04 -1.48
N ASP A 33 7.68 0.66 -0.81
CA ASP A 33 7.07 -0.67 -0.95
C ASP A 33 6.38 -0.83 -2.31
N VAL A 34 5.86 0.28 -2.88
CA VAL A 34 5.19 0.30 -4.18
C VAL A 34 6.19 0.52 -5.33
N ALA A 35 7.25 1.30 -5.09
CA ALA A 35 8.21 1.70 -6.11
C ALA A 35 8.84 0.51 -6.87
N GLY A 36 9.19 -0.58 -6.17
CA GLY A 36 9.78 -1.76 -6.80
C GLY A 36 8.83 -2.47 -7.75
N VAL A 37 7.55 -2.61 -7.37
CA VAL A 37 6.51 -3.21 -8.22
C VAL A 37 6.27 -2.36 -9.47
N VAL A 38 6.20 -1.04 -9.30
CA VAL A 38 6.05 -0.11 -10.44
C VAL A 38 7.25 -0.21 -11.37
N ALA A 39 8.47 -0.24 -10.83
CA ALA A 39 9.68 -0.38 -11.63
C ALA A 39 9.70 -1.69 -12.42
N PHE A 40 9.28 -2.81 -11.80
CA PHE A 40 9.13 -4.09 -12.49
C PHE A 40 8.11 -4.01 -13.63
N LEU A 41 6.90 -3.48 -13.35
CA LEU A 41 5.84 -3.37 -14.36
C LEU A 41 6.21 -2.44 -15.53
N ALA A 42 7.10 -1.47 -15.29
CA ALA A 42 7.62 -0.58 -16.33
C ALA A 42 8.83 -1.16 -17.10
N SER A 43 9.38 -2.28 -16.65
CA SER A 43 10.57 -2.90 -17.25
C SER A 43 10.23 -3.89 -18.38
N GLU A 44 11.25 -4.30 -19.14
CA GLU A 44 11.12 -5.33 -20.18
C GLU A 44 10.71 -6.70 -19.61
N ASP A 45 11.02 -6.98 -18.34
CA ASP A 45 10.67 -8.25 -17.68
C ASP A 45 9.14 -8.43 -17.57
N ALA A 46 8.38 -7.34 -17.61
CA ALA A 46 6.92 -7.34 -17.59
C ALA A 46 6.28 -7.20 -18.97
N ALA A 47 7.03 -7.36 -20.08
CA ALA A 47 6.57 -7.04 -21.43
C ALA A 47 5.27 -7.75 -21.89
N PHE A 48 4.93 -8.88 -21.27
CA PHE A 48 3.70 -9.64 -21.58
C PHE A 48 2.64 -9.58 -20.46
N VAL A 49 2.87 -8.78 -19.42
CA VAL A 49 1.95 -8.60 -18.28
C VAL A 49 1.04 -7.42 -18.57
N THR A 50 -0.25 -7.68 -18.80
CA THR A 50 -1.25 -6.64 -19.03
C THR A 50 -2.62 -7.04 -18.44
N GLY A 51 -3.47 -6.04 -18.18
CA GLY A 51 -4.81 -6.22 -17.62
C GLY A 51 -4.86 -6.73 -16.17
N GLN A 52 -3.73 -6.74 -15.46
CA GLN A 52 -3.65 -7.24 -14.08
C GLN A 52 -3.80 -6.09 -13.07
N VAL A 53 -4.45 -6.39 -11.94
CA VAL A 53 -4.50 -5.53 -10.76
C VAL A 53 -3.66 -6.19 -9.69
N LEU A 54 -2.52 -5.59 -9.34
CA LEU A 54 -1.63 -6.10 -8.30
C LEU A 54 -1.79 -5.27 -7.02
N SER A 55 -2.30 -5.89 -5.95
CA SER A 55 -2.44 -5.24 -4.65
C SER A 55 -1.09 -5.20 -3.94
N VAL A 56 -0.63 -3.99 -3.61
CA VAL A 56 0.58 -3.74 -2.81
C VAL A 56 0.14 -3.10 -1.48
N SER A 57 -0.43 -3.91 -0.60
CA SER A 57 -1.13 -3.44 0.60
C SER A 57 -0.62 -4.04 1.91
N GLY A 58 0.49 -4.77 1.87
CA GLY A 58 0.98 -5.54 3.03
C GLY A 58 0.00 -6.60 3.54
N GLY A 59 -1.00 -6.97 2.72
CA GLY A 59 -2.04 -7.93 3.03
C GLY A 59 -3.37 -7.34 3.50
N LEU A 60 -3.50 -6.02 3.63
CA LEU A 60 -4.73 -5.38 4.11
C LEU A 60 -5.97 -5.71 3.27
N THR A 61 -5.80 -5.87 1.96
CA THR A 61 -6.92 -6.16 1.04
C THR A 61 -7.10 -7.66 0.76
N MET A 62 -6.33 -8.54 1.42
CA MET A 62 -6.48 -9.98 1.25
C MET A 62 -7.69 -10.44 2.05
N VAL A 63 -8.78 -10.77 1.36
CA VAL A 63 -9.89 -11.50 1.96
C VAL A 63 -9.56 -12.99 1.83
N GLY A 64 -9.22 -13.61 2.95
CA GLY A 64 -9.18 -15.08 3.09
C GLY A 64 -10.56 -15.60 3.48
#